data_AF-X1QMW8-F1
#
_entry.id   AF-X1QMW8-F1
#
_cell.length_a   1.000
_cell.length_b   1.000
_cell.length_c   1.000
_cell.angle_alpha   90.00
_cell.angle_beta   90.00
_cell.angle_gamma   90.00
#
_symmetry.space_group_name_H-M   'P 1'
#
loop_
_entity.id
_entity.type
_entity.pdbx_description
1 polymer ?
#
loop_
_entity_poly.entity_id
_entity_poly.type
_entity_poly.pdbx_seq_one_letter_code
_entity_poly.pdbx_strand_id
1 'polypeptide(L)'
;AVTGQLKGVPEIIEDFPKDSDGSAKVALIGIDRSLAAWGILLKYFPSQEDEILPILVHLERLRKNTEKAFPGAGAFVRPGFDEKPD
;
A
#
# COMPACT_ATOMS: atom_id res chain seq x y z
N ALA A 1 -41.19 29.67 -13.44
CA ALA A 1 -40.49 28.37 -13.38
C ALA A 1 -40.24 28.07 -11.91
N VAL A 2 -40.62 26.88 -11.42
CA VAL A 2 -40.38 26.50 -10.02
C VAL A 2 -38.95 25.99 -9.93
N THR A 3 -38.07 26.78 -9.31
CA THR A 3 -36.71 26.36 -8.98
C THR A 3 -36.79 25.36 -7.84
N GLY A 4 -36.73 24.06 -8.15
CA GLY A 4 -36.60 23.01 -7.16
C GLY A 4 -35.20 23.07 -6.54
N GLN A 5 -35.06 23.81 -5.43
CA GLN A 5 -33.91 23.66 -4.54
C GLN A 5 -34.07 22.33 -3.79
N LEU A 6 -33.30 21.31 -4.19
CA LEU A 6 -33.04 20.14 -3.35
C LEU A 6 -32.21 20.59 -2.17
N LYS A 7 -32.91 21.01 -1.11
CA LYS A 7 -32.35 21.40 0.17
C LYS A 7 -32.14 20.14 1.00
N GLY A 8 -30.88 19.77 1.25
CA GLY A 8 -30.54 18.99 2.45
C GLY A 8 -30.22 17.52 2.29
N VAL A 9 -29.41 17.12 1.31
CA VAL A 9 -28.42 16.08 1.61
C VAL A 9 -27.16 16.85 1.96
N PRO A 10 -26.73 16.90 3.23
CA PRO A 10 -25.37 17.33 3.51
C PRO A 10 -24.51 16.42 2.64
N GLU A 11 -23.75 16.98 1.71
CA GLU A 11 -22.66 16.28 1.07
C GLU A 11 -21.81 15.74 2.21
N ILE A 12 -22.01 14.48 2.56
CA ILE A 12 -21.15 13.74 3.46
C ILE A 12 -19.91 13.47 2.62
N ILE A 13 -19.17 14.53 2.32
CA ILE A 13 -17.75 14.43 2.04
C ILE A 13 -17.16 14.17 3.43
N GLU A 14 -17.45 12.98 3.97
CA GLU A 14 -16.55 12.35 4.91
C GLU A 14 -15.19 12.46 4.26
N ASP A 15 -14.25 13.05 4.99
CA ASP A 15 -12.89 13.33 4.54
C ASP A 15 -12.22 11.99 4.22
N PHE A 16 -12.48 11.49 3.00
CA PHE A 16 -12.06 10.16 2.60
C PHE A 16 -10.53 10.17 2.65
N PRO A 17 -9.91 9.20 3.35
CA PRO A 17 -8.47 9.12 3.38
C PRO A 17 -7.95 9.06 1.94
N LYS A 18 -6.86 9.80 1.70
CA LYS A 18 -6.31 9.99 0.36
C LYS A 18 -6.15 8.64 -0.36
N ASP A 19 -6.86 8.45 -1.46
CA ASP A 19 -6.93 7.16 -2.19
C ASP A 19 -5.54 6.60 -2.56
N SER A 20 -4.57 7.50 -2.81
CA SER A 20 -3.19 7.11 -3.08
C SER A 20 -2.52 6.35 -1.93
N ASP A 21 -2.88 6.64 -0.68
CA ASP A 21 -2.35 5.93 0.49
C ASP A 21 -2.90 4.49 0.57
N GLY A 22 -4.14 4.28 0.13
CA GLY A 22 -4.72 2.94 0.00
C GLY A 22 -4.03 2.10 -1.07
N SER A 23 -3.79 2.68 -2.24
CA SER A 23 -3.01 2.02 -3.30
C SER A 23 -1.58 1.72 -2.84
N ALA A 24 -0.94 2.68 -2.17
CA ALA A 24 0.40 2.51 -1.62
C ALA A 24 0.45 1.42 -0.53
N LYS A 25 -0.57 1.30 0.34
CA LYS A 25 -0.69 0.21 1.33
C LYS A 25 -0.66 -1.16 0.63
N VAL A 26 -1.47 -1.33 -0.42
CA VAL A 26 -1.52 -2.59 -1.17
C VAL A 26 -0.17 -2.90 -1.82
N ALA A 27 0.47 -1.90 -2.43
CA ALA A 27 1.79 -2.05 -3.03
C ALA A 27 2.84 -2.47 -1.98
N LEU A 28 2.88 -1.81 -0.82
CA LEU A 28 3.80 -2.16 0.28
C LEU A 28 3.61 -3.60 0.77
N ILE A 29 2.36 -4.04 0.95
CA ILE A 29 2.06 -5.44 1.32
C ILE A 29 2.58 -6.42 0.26
N GLY A 30 2.41 -6.09 -1.02
CA GLY A 30 2.94 -6.89 -2.13
C GLY A 30 4.47 -6.97 -2.12
N ILE A 31 5.14 -5.84 -1.87
CA ILE A 31 6.60 -5.75 -1.77
C ILE A 31 7.12 -6.58 -0.59
N ASP A 32 6.52 -6.46 0.60
CA ASP A 32 6.93 -7.21 1.80
C ASP A 32 6.80 -8.73 1.57
N ARG A 33 5.70 -9.17 0.96
CA ARG A 33 5.51 -10.58 0.57
C ARG A 33 6.54 -11.04 -0.46
N SER A 34 6.87 -10.19 -1.41
CA SER A 34 7.88 -10.50 -2.44
C SER A 34 9.28 -10.61 -1.83
N LEU A 35 9.66 -9.69 -0.93
CA LEU A 35 10.91 -9.76 -0.17
C LEU A 35 11.03 -11.08 0.59
N ALA A 36 9.96 -11.48 1.30
CA ALA A 36 9.93 -12.76 2.01
C ALA A 36 10.09 -13.96 1.05
N ALA A 37 9.39 -13.97 -0.07
CA ALA A 37 9.48 -15.05 -1.06
C ALA A 37 10.87 -15.15 -1.70
N TRP A 38 11.45 -14.02 -2.11
CA TRP A 38 12.80 -13.99 -2.68
C TRP A 38 13.87 -14.37 -1.64
N GLY A 39 13.69 -14.01 -0.37
CA GLY A 39 14.55 -14.46 0.72
C GLY A 39 14.51 -15.98 0.92
N ILE A 40 13.34 -16.60 0.77
CA ILE A 40 13.19 -18.06 0.75
C ILE A 40 13.91 -18.66 -0.45
N LEU A 41 13.75 -18.09 -1.65
CA LEU A 41 14.46 -18.58 -2.84
C LEU A 41 15.97 -18.51 -2.68
N LEU A 42 16.52 -17.42 -2.14
CA LEU A 42 17.95 -17.30 -1.87
C LEU A 42 18.45 -18.41 -0.94
N LYS A 43 17.67 -18.74 0.09
CA LYS A 43 17.99 -19.82 1.04
C LYS A 43 18.05 -21.20 0.36
N TYR A 44 17.15 -21.49 -0.57
CA TYR A 44 17.08 -22.79 -1.24
C TYR A 44 17.96 -22.88 -2.50
N PHE A 45 18.31 -21.74 -3.10
CA PHE A 45 19.11 -21.65 -4.33
C PHE A 45 20.31 -20.72 -4.15
N PRO A 46 21.27 -21.03 -3.25
CA PRO A 46 22.41 -20.17 -2.98
C PRO A 46 23.31 -19.95 -4.21
N SER A 47 23.32 -20.88 -5.18
CA SER A 47 24.05 -20.69 -6.45
C SER A 47 23.47 -19.58 -7.35
N GLN A 48 22.26 -19.11 -7.07
CA GLN A 48 21.58 -18.02 -7.79
C GLN A 48 21.68 -16.69 -7.03
N GLU A 49 22.57 -16.59 -6.04
CA GLU A 49 22.73 -15.41 -5.18
C GLU A 49 22.92 -14.12 -5.99
N ASP A 50 23.80 -14.15 -7.00
CA ASP A 50 24.12 -12.99 -7.85
C ASP A 50 22.91 -12.47 -8.63
N GLU A 51 21.93 -13.33 -8.93
CA GLU A 51 20.70 -12.96 -9.63
C GLU A 51 19.60 -12.51 -8.64
N ILE A 52 19.55 -13.12 -7.45
CA ILE A 52 18.49 -12.87 -6.45
C ILE A 52 18.77 -11.62 -5.61
N LEU A 53 20.02 -11.38 -5.21
CA LEU A 53 20.37 -10.23 -4.37
C LEU A 53 19.99 -8.88 -5.02
N PRO A 54 20.24 -8.63 -6.32
CA PRO A 54 19.81 -7.40 -6.97
C PRO A 54 18.30 -7.17 -6.90
N ILE A 55 17.50 -8.23 -6.99
CA ILE A 55 16.03 -8.15 -6.87
C ILE A 55 15.63 -7.74 -5.46
N LEU A 56 16.21 -8.37 -4.44
CA LEU A 56 15.97 -8.00 -3.04
C LEU A 56 16.35 -6.55 -2.76
N VAL A 57 17.50 -6.09 -3.26
CA VAL A 57 17.94 -4.69 -3.15
C VAL A 57 16.95 -3.74 -3.84
N HIS A 58 16.45 -4.10 -5.02
CA HIS A 58 15.50 -3.28 -5.75
C HIS A 58 14.16 -3.17 -5.02
N LEU A 59 13.64 -4.29 -4.51
CA LEU A 59 12.41 -4.32 -3.73
C LEU A 59 12.53 -3.49 -2.44
N GLU A 60 13.65 -3.58 -1.72
CA GLU A 60 13.87 -2.80 -0.50
C GLU A 60 13.95 -1.30 -0.80
N ARG A 61 14.59 -0.91 -1.90
CA ARG A 61 14.62 0.49 -2.36
C ARG A 61 13.22 0.98 -2.73
N LEU A 62 12.45 0.15 -3.45
CA LEU A 62 11.08 0.48 -3.82
C LEU A 62 10.20 0.67 -2.57
N ARG A 63 10.29 -0.25 -1.61
CA ARG A 63 9.61 -0.17 -0.30
C ARG A 63 9.86 1.18 0.38
N LYS A 64 11.12 1.53 0.60
CA LYS A 64 11.53 2.79 1.26
C LYS A 64 11.05 4.03 0.50
N ASN A 65 11.13 4.00 -0.83
CA ASN A 65 10.69 5.12 -1.66
C ASN A 65 9.17 5.28 -1.61
N THR A 66 8.41 4.18 -1.61
CA THR A 66 6.95 4.20 -1.46
C THR A 66 6.53 4.72 -0.09
N GLU A 67 7.16 4.25 1.00
CA GLU A 67 6.92 4.78 2.35
C GLU A 67 7.21 6.28 2.45
N LYS A 68 8.29 6.75 1.82
CA LYS A 68 8.64 8.18 1.78
C LYS A 68 7.66 9.01 0.97
N ALA A 69 7.17 8.48 -0.16
CA ALA A 69 6.22 9.18 -1.04
C ALA A 69 4.79 9.21 -0.47
N PHE A 70 4.41 8.18 0.29
CA PHE A 70 3.08 7.97 0.84
C PHE A 70 3.16 7.67 2.35
N PRO A 71 3.51 8.67 3.19
CA PRO A 71 3.70 8.45 4.61
C PRO A 71 2.43 7.99 5.34
N GLY A 72 1.24 8.28 4.78
CA GLY A 72 -0.05 7.81 5.31
C GLY A 72 -0.37 6.35 4.99
N ALA A 73 0.33 5.74 4.03
CA ALA A 73 0.04 4.38 3.56
C ALA A 73 0.10 3.34 4.67
N GLY A 74 1.04 3.45 5.62
CA GLY A 74 1.16 2.49 6.72
C GLY A 74 -0.07 2.46 7.63
N ALA A 75 -0.66 3.62 7.90
CA ALA A 75 -1.83 3.79 8.77
C ALA A 75 -3.17 3.65 8.02
N PHE A 76 -3.15 3.57 6.69
CA PHE A 76 -4.36 3.41 5.90
C PHE A 76 -5.05 2.07 6.22
N VAL A 77 -6.32 2.15 6.61
CA VAL A 77 -7.17 0.99 6.90
C VAL A 77 -7.99 0.69 5.65
N ARG A 78 -7.74 -0.46 5.01
CA ARG A 78 -8.49 -0.88 3.83
C ARG A 78 -9.82 -1.52 4.27
N PRO A 79 -10.98 -0.92 3.95
CA PRO A 79 -12.28 -1.45 4.36
C PRO A 79 -12.47 -2.89 3.85
N GLY A 80 -12.86 -3.80 4.74
CA GLY A 80 -13.04 -5.22 4.41
C GLY A 80 -11.75 -6.05 4.34
N PHE A 81 -10.58 -5.44 4.58
CA PHE A 81 -9.29 -6.15 4.62
C PHE A 81 -8.51 -5.93 5.91
N ASP A 82 -8.57 -4.72 6.48
CA ASP A 82 -7.84 -4.34 7.70
C ASP A 82 -8.84 -3.92 8.79
N GLU A 83 -8.48 -4.17 10.05
CA GLU A 83 -9.21 -3.71 11.24
C GLU A 83 -8.50 -2.49 11.85
N LYS A 84 -9.28 -1.57 12.41
CA LYS A 84 -8.70 -0.47 13.21
C LYS A 84 -8.20 -1.06 14.54
N PRO A 85 -6.99 -0.73 14.99
CA PRO A 85 -6.56 -1.11 16.34
C PRO A 85 -7.48 -0.43 17.38
N ASP A 86 -7.87 -1.20 18.41
CA ASP A 86 -8.69 -0.75 19.55
C ASP A 86 -8.02 0.38 20.38
#